data_AF-A0A7J3KSX7-F1
#
_entry.id   AF-A0A7J3KSX7-F1
#
_cell.length_a   1.000
_cell.length_b   1.000
_cell.length_c   1.000
_cell.angle_alpha   90.00
_cell.angle_beta   90.00
_cell.angle_gamma   90.00
#
_symmetry.space_group_name_H-M   'P 1'
#
loop_
_entity.id
_entity.type
_entity.pdbx_description
1 polymer ?
#
loop_
_entity_poly.entity_id
_entity_poly.type
_entity_poly.pdbx_seq_one_letter_code
_entity_poly.pdbx_strand_id
1 'polypeptide(L)'
;MGGCGLAVGARDVYHLVLKEVEKRRVEASVIPVGCMGLCYMEPIVEIHRNGMPSAIYGRVRPESVGEILDAYLGGDVSEAFALRNRVGSARGESEVPLLDEIDFFKHQVRWVTRNCGIVDSESIEDYIVYGGYRGLARALESRPKDVIEVIKKSGLRGRGKADFPTWLKWSICREAKGQQPKYVVYNADKGARELS
;
A
#
# COMPACT_ATOMS: atom_id res chain seq x y z
N MET A 1 7.23 -1.50 6.73
CA MET A 1 6.80 -2.91 6.97
C MET A 1 5.51 -2.98 7.79
N GLY A 2 4.54 -3.80 7.35
CA GLY A 2 3.26 -3.98 8.05
C GLY A 2 3.34 -4.93 9.26
N GLY A 3 2.49 -4.71 10.27
CA GLY A 3 2.50 -5.50 11.52
C GLY A 3 2.22 -6.99 11.32
N CYS A 4 1.33 -7.37 10.40
CA CYS A 4 1.07 -8.77 10.05
C CYS A 4 2.30 -9.47 9.47
N GLY A 5 3.01 -8.83 8.55
CA GLY A 5 4.26 -9.35 7.99
C GLY A 5 5.35 -9.51 9.04
N LEU A 6 5.51 -8.52 9.91
CA LEU A 6 6.45 -8.61 11.02
C LEU A 6 6.13 -9.79 11.96
N ALA A 7 4.86 -10.08 12.21
CA ALA A 7 4.44 -11.19 13.06
C ALA A 7 4.80 -12.58 12.49
N VAL A 8 5.00 -12.70 11.17
CA VAL A 8 5.33 -13.96 10.48
C VAL A 8 6.76 -13.97 9.91
N GLY A 9 7.64 -13.10 10.40
CA GLY A 9 9.08 -13.16 10.07
C GLY A 9 9.53 -12.32 8.87
N ALA A 10 8.74 -11.33 8.42
CA ALA A 10 9.14 -10.46 7.30
C ALA A 10 10.45 -9.70 7.55
N ARG A 11 10.81 -9.46 8.82
CA ARG A 11 12.09 -8.82 9.18
C ARG A 11 13.28 -9.70 8.81
N ASP A 12 13.19 -11.00 9.05
CA ASP A 12 14.27 -11.94 8.74
C ASP A 12 14.44 -12.08 7.23
N VAL A 13 13.33 -12.17 6.49
CA VAL A 13 13.30 -12.15 5.02
C VAL A 13 13.94 -10.86 4.50
N TYR A 14 13.58 -9.69 5.03
CA TYR A 14 14.15 -8.40 4.63
C TYR A 14 15.68 -8.36 4.79
N HIS A 15 16.20 -8.77 5.96
CA HIS A 15 17.64 -8.80 6.18
C HIS A 15 18.36 -9.81 5.30
N LEU A 16 17.72 -10.92 4.97
CA LEU A 16 18.30 -11.90 4.06
C LEU A 16 18.32 -11.42 2.62
N VAL A 17 17.27 -10.74 2.15
CA VAL A 17 17.25 -10.11 0.82
C VAL A 17 18.39 -9.10 0.69
N LEU A 18 18.62 -8.24 1.70
CA LEU A 18 19.77 -7.33 1.72
C LEU A 18 21.11 -8.06 1.54
N LYS A 19 21.32 -9.15 2.30
CA LYS A 19 22.54 -9.95 2.21
C LYS A 19 22.72 -10.62 0.85
N GLU A 20 21.63 -11.17 0.29
CA GLU A 20 21.69 -11.90 -0.98
C GLU A 20 21.89 -10.96 -2.18
N VAL A 21 21.37 -9.73 -2.11
CA VAL A 21 21.64 -8.65 -3.07
C VAL A 21 23.11 -8.21 -3.02
N GLU A 22 23.66 -7.98 -1.82
CA GLU A 22 25.07 -7.62 -1.62
C GLU A 22 26.01 -8.73 -2.11
N LYS A 23 25.74 -9.99 -1.73
CA LYS A 23 26.50 -11.17 -2.12
C LYS A 23 26.56 -11.35 -3.65
N ARG A 24 25.45 -11.09 -4.35
CA ARG A 24 25.39 -11.16 -5.82
C ARG A 24 25.90 -9.90 -6.52
N ARG A 25 26.21 -8.83 -5.77
CA ARG A 25 26.59 -7.51 -6.31
C ARG A 25 25.54 -6.97 -7.28
N VAL A 26 24.27 -7.18 -6.95
CA VAL A 26 23.15 -6.64 -7.73
C VAL A 26 22.93 -5.20 -7.28
N GLU A 27 22.93 -4.27 -8.23
CA GLU A 27 22.55 -2.88 -7.97
C GLU A 27 21.03 -2.78 -7.81
N ALA A 28 20.55 -2.88 -6.58
CA ALA A 28 19.14 -2.82 -6.25
C ALA A 28 18.89 -2.06 -4.93
N SER A 29 17.76 -1.36 -4.87
CA SER A 29 17.20 -0.84 -3.62
C SER A 29 16.26 -1.88 -3.00
N VAL A 30 16.39 -2.09 -1.70
CA VAL A 30 15.48 -2.98 -0.93
C VAL A 30 14.66 -2.10 0.00
N ILE A 31 13.37 -1.95 -0.30
CA ILE A 31 12.50 -0.94 0.32
C ILE A 31 11.42 -1.63 1.20
N PRO A 32 11.37 -1.36 2.52
CA PRO A 32 10.43 -2.01 3.43
C PRO A 32 9.03 -1.37 3.42
N VAL A 33 8.17 -1.74 2.47
CA VAL A 33 6.82 -1.18 2.33
C VAL A 33 5.79 -1.70 3.35
N GLY A 34 4.61 -1.05 3.43
CA GLY A 34 3.48 -1.52 4.25
C GLY A 34 2.80 -2.78 3.70
N CYS A 35 1.86 -3.37 4.46
CA CYS A 35 1.09 -4.52 3.96
C CYS A 35 0.14 -4.09 2.82
N MET A 36 0.01 -4.92 1.78
CA MET A 36 -0.90 -4.68 0.65
C MET A 36 -2.33 -5.21 0.85
N GLY A 37 -2.61 -5.87 1.98
CA GLY A 37 -3.91 -6.47 2.32
C GLY A 37 -3.97 -8.00 2.18
N LEU A 38 -2.96 -8.63 1.60
CA LEU A 38 -2.85 -10.09 1.46
C LEU A 38 -2.20 -10.72 2.70
N CYS A 39 -2.77 -10.52 3.88
CA CYS A 39 -2.16 -10.97 5.15
C CYS A 39 -1.86 -12.49 5.18
N TYR A 40 -2.64 -13.31 4.47
CA TYR A 40 -2.44 -14.77 4.38
C TYR A 40 -1.26 -15.19 3.47
N MET A 41 -0.66 -14.23 2.76
CA MET A 41 0.50 -14.40 1.90
C MET A 41 1.75 -13.75 2.47
N GLU A 42 1.70 -13.16 3.67
CA GLU A 42 2.91 -12.64 4.30
C GLU A 42 3.87 -13.79 4.72
N PRO A 43 5.20 -13.58 4.71
CA PRO A 43 5.91 -12.43 4.16
C PRO A 43 5.84 -12.33 2.64
N ILE A 44 5.63 -11.12 2.12
CA ILE A 44 5.61 -10.84 0.68
C ILE A 44 6.90 -10.14 0.25
N VAL A 45 7.48 -10.59 -0.86
CA VAL A 45 8.57 -9.91 -1.58
C VAL A 45 8.09 -9.59 -2.98
N GLU A 46 8.21 -8.34 -3.38
CA GLU A 46 7.99 -7.91 -4.76
C GLU A 46 9.32 -7.51 -5.39
N ILE A 47 9.59 -8.02 -6.60
CA ILE A 47 10.80 -7.69 -7.36
C ILE A 47 10.40 -7.03 -8.67
N HIS A 48 11.02 -5.88 -8.94
CA HIS A 48 10.82 -5.11 -10.15
C HIS A 48 12.16 -4.76 -10.79
N ARG A 49 12.28 -4.98 -12.11
CA ARG A 49 13.43 -4.59 -12.92
C ARG A 49 12.94 -4.11 -14.29
N ASN A 50 13.59 -3.10 -14.86
CA ASN A 50 13.29 -2.64 -16.22
C ASN A 50 13.40 -3.80 -17.23
N GLY A 51 12.38 -3.97 -18.06
CA GLY A 51 12.32 -5.08 -19.04
C GLY A 51 11.85 -6.42 -18.46
N MET A 52 11.46 -6.45 -17.19
CA MET A 52 10.86 -7.61 -16.52
C MET A 52 9.52 -7.23 -15.90
N PRO A 53 8.56 -8.16 -15.77
CA PRO A 53 7.33 -7.90 -15.03
C PRO A 53 7.62 -7.70 -13.54
N SER A 54 6.79 -6.90 -12.86
CA SER A 54 6.83 -6.80 -11.39
C SER A 54 6.25 -8.08 -10.81
N ALA A 55 7.09 -8.91 -10.21
CA ALA A 55 6.71 -10.23 -9.72
C ALA A 55 6.55 -10.23 -8.20
N ILE A 56 5.41 -10.72 -7.72
CA ILE A 56 5.05 -10.78 -6.31
C ILE A 56 5.17 -12.22 -5.85
N TYR A 57 6.01 -12.46 -4.85
CA TYR A 57 6.21 -13.74 -4.20
C TYR A 57 5.61 -13.66 -2.80
N GLY A 58 4.67 -14.55 -2.50
CA GLY A 58 4.04 -14.64 -1.18
C GLY A 58 4.52 -15.86 -0.40
N ARG A 59 4.34 -15.81 0.93
CA ARG A 59 4.78 -16.84 1.89
C ARG A 59 6.27 -17.12 1.79
N VAL A 60 7.05 -16.08 1.53
CA VAL A 60 8.49 -16.18 1.37
C VAL A 60 9.12 -16.64 2.68
N ARG A 61 9.88 -17.73 2.61
CA ARG A 61 10.66 -18.23 3.73
C ARG A 61 12.11 -17.78 3.57
N PRO A 62 12.88 -17.65 4.66
CA PRO A 62 14.30 -17.31 4.55
C PRO A 62 15.04 -18.22 3.55
N GLU A 63 14.77 -19.53 3.58
CA GLU A 63 15.48 -20.49 2.75
C GLU A 63 15.18 -20.32 1.24
N SER A 64 14.02 -19.76 0.88
CA SER A 64 13.61 -19.59 -0.52
C SER A 64 14.08 -18.26 -1.13
N VAL A 65 14.64 -17.33 -0.35
CA VAL A 65 15.04 -16.00 -0.84
C VAL A 65 16.07 -16.09 -1.97
N GLY A 66 17.08 -16.95 -1.82
CA GLY A 66 18.13 -17.12 -2.83
C GLY A 66 17.56 -17.63 -4.15
N GLU A 67 16.72 -18.67 -4.09
CA GLU A 67 16.07 -19.28 -5.26
C GLU A 67 15.16 -18.28 -5.99
N ILE A 68 14.35 -17.51 -5.24
CA ILE A 68 13.48 -16.47 -5.82
C ILE A 68 14.30 -15.43 -6.58
N LEU A 69 15.41 -14.95 -5.99
CA LEU A 69 16.28 -13.98 -6.64
C LEU A 69 16.96 -14.57 -7.88
N ASP A 70 17.45 -15.79 -7.81
CA ASP A 70 18.12 -16.46 -8.93
C ASP A 70 17.16 -16.69 -10.11
N ALA A 71 15.93 -17.14 -9.83
CA ALA A 71 14.88 -17.32 -10.84
C ALA A 71 14.52 -15.99 -11.52
N TYR A 72 14.21 -14.95 -10.73
CA TYR A 72 13.81 -13.65 -11.28
C TYR A 72 14.94 -12.99 -12.08
N LEU A 73 16.18 -13.02 -11.57
CA LEU A 73 17.35 -12.47 -12.28
C LEU A 73 17.67 -13.26 -13.56
N GLY A 74 17.37 -14.56 -13.58
CA GLY A 74 17.45 -15.44 -14.74
C GLY A 74 16.32 -15.28 -15.77
N GLY A 75 15.34 -14.42 -15.49
CA GLY A 75 14.22 -14.15 -16.40
C GLY A 75 12.99 -15.05 -16.19
N ASP A 76 12.92 -15.78 -15.07
CA ASP A 76 11.85 -16.71 -14.76
C ASP A 76 10.95 -16.18 -13.63
N VAL A 77 9.66 -16.07 -13.93
CA VAL A 77 8.63 -15.63 -12.97
C VAL A 77 7.60 -16.70 -12.69
N SER A 78 7.80 -17.94 -13.13
CA SER A 78 6.82 -19.04 -13.03
C SER A 78 6.31 -19.27 -11.60
N GLU A 79 7.18 -19.10 -10.61
CA GLU A 79 6.86 -19.29 -9.17
C GLU A 79 6.29 -18.04 -8.49
N ALA A 80 6.05 -16.95 -9.24
CA ALA A 80 5.42 -15.77 -8.69
C ALA A 80 3.94 -16.06 -8.38
N PHE A 81 3.46 -15.51 -7.27
CA PHE A 81 2.05 -15.60 -6.89
C PHE A 81 1.15 -14.76 -7.81
N ALA A 82 1.64 -13.57 -8.18
CA ALA A 82 0.95 -12.65 -9.09
C ALA A 82 1.94 -11.69 -9.74
N LEU A 83 1.59 -11.12 -10.89
CA LEU A 83 2.34 -10.03 -11.52
C LEU A 83 1.55 -8.72 -11.49
N ARG A 84 2.22 -7.56 -11.43
CA ARG A 84 1.50 -6.27 -11.62
C ARG A 84 1.27 -5.90 -13.07
N ASN A 85 2.10 -6.43 -13.96
CA ASN A 85 2.12 -6.08 -15.36
C ASN A 85 2.70 -7.23 -16.19
N ARG A 86 2.39 -7.20 -17.49
CA ARG A 86 3.03 -8.05 -18.49
C ARG A 86 4.10 -7.28 -19.25
N VAL A 87 5.18 -7.96 -19.61
CA VAL A 87 6.23 -7.48 -20.52
C VAL A 87 6.33 -8.40 -21.75
N GLY A 88 6.00 -9.68 -21.62
CA GLY A 88 5.99 -10.67 -22.70
C GLY A 88 7.33 -11.33 -22.98
N SER A 89 8.34 -11.05 -22.15
CA SER A 89 9.72 -11.55 -22.31
C SER A 89 10.17 -12.49 -21.20
N ALA A 90 9.42 -12.59 -20.09
CA ALA A 90 9.76 -13.46 -18.98
C ALA A 90 9.18 -14.87 -19.15
N ARG A 91 9.92 -15.88 -18.69
CA ARG A 91 9.45 -17.27 -18.65
C ARG A 91 8.38 -17.44 -17.57
N GLY A 92 7.34 -18.22 -17.87
CA GLY A 92 6.21 -18.46 -16.96
C GLY A 92 5.21 -17.32 -16.88
N GLU A 93 5.47 -16.21 -17.59
CA GLU A 93 4.65 -15.01 -17.48
C GLU A 93 3.18 -15.31 -17.79
N SER A 94 2.86 -15.99 -18.90
CA SER A 94 1.47 -16.33 -19.26
C SER A 94 0.72 -17.20 -18.26
N GLU A 95 1.42 -17.89 -17.35
CA GLU A 95 0.83 -18.83 -16.39
C GLU A 95 0.51 -18.18 -15.04
N VAL A 96 1.19 -17.10 -14.69
CA VAL A 96 0.97 -16.36 -13.44
C VAL A 96 -0.12 -15.31 -13.63
N PRO A 97 -1.16 -15.21 -12.79
CA PRO A 97 -2.21 -14.20 -12.95
C PRO A 97 -1.72 -12.77 -12.68
N LEU A 98 -2.43 -11.77 -13.20
CA LEU A 98 -2.23 -10.40 -12.75
C LEU A 98 -2.81 -10.21 -11.34
N LEU A 99 -2.22 -9.26 -10.58
CA LEU A 99 -2.62 -8.96 -9.21
C LEU A 99 -4.07 -8.48 -9.12
N ASP A 100 -4.60 -7.83 -10.15
CA ASP A 100 -5.99 -7.39 -10.23
C ASP A 100 -6.94 -8.48 -10.76
N GLU A 101 -6.42 -9.60 -11.26
CA GLU A 101 -7.21 -10.75 -11.72
C GLU A 101 -7.47 -11.77 -10.59
N ILE A 102 -6.66 -11.76 -9.53
CA ILE A 102 -6.86 -12.71 -8.42
C ILE A 102 -8.19 -12.45 -7.70
N ASP A 103 -8.82 -13.52 -7.21
CA ASP A 103 -10.12 -13.49 -6.54
C ASP A 103 -10.20 -12.46 -5.41
N PHE A 104 -9.10 -12.27 -4.68
CA PHE A 104 -9.03 -11.29 -3.61
C PHE A 104 -9.24 -9.86 -4.13
N PHE A 105 -8.58 -9.45 -5.21
CA PHE A 105 -8.57 -8.05 -5.67
C PHE A 105 -9.53 -7.75 -6.82
N LYS A 106 -9.95 -8.75 -7.61
CA LYS A 106 -10.75 -8.53 -8.84
C LYS A 106 -12.06 -7.77 -8.67
N HIS A 107 -12.60 -7.72 -7.45
CA HIS A 107 -13.83 -7.00 -7.13
C HIS A 107 -13.60 -5.77 -6.23
N GLN A 108 -12.35 -5.42 -5.96
CA GLN A 108 -12.00 -4.32 -5.08
C GLN A 108 -11.66 -3.04 -5.86
N VAL A 109 -12.21 -1.91 -5.40
CA VAL A 109 -11.74 -0.59 -5.84
C VAL A 109 -10.94 0.06 -4.72
N ARG A 110 -9.62 0.10 -4.87
CA ARG A 110 -8.68 0.51 -3.81
C ARG A 110 -8.45 2.01 -3.76
N TRP A 111 -9.48 2.82 -3.53
CA TRP A 111 -9.31 4.29 -3.48
C TRP A 111 -8.37 4.74 -2.36
N VAL A 112 -8.60 4.29 -1.12
CA VAL A 112 -7.81 4.73 0.05
C VAL A 112 -6.52 3.91 0.19
N THR A 113 -6.56 2.63 -0.16
CA THR A 113 -5.46 1.68 0.04
C THR A 113 -4.62 1.45 -1.21
N ARG A 114 -4.79 2.23 -2.29
CA ARG A 114 -4.03 2.09 -3.55
C ARG A 114 -2.51 2.04 -3.37
N ASN A 115 -1.98 2.81 -2.43
CA ASN A 115 -0.54 2.94 -2.19
C ASN A 115 0.00 1.92 -1.16
N CYS A 116 -0.88 1.15 -0.51
CA CYS A 116 -0.48 0.14 0.46
C CYS A 116 0.28 -1.01 -0.24
N GLY A 117 1.48 -1.30 0.25
CA GLY A 117 2.40 -2.27 -0.35
C GLY A 117 3.17 -1.76 -1.56
N ILE A 118 3.24 -0.44 -1.75
CA ILE A 118 3.99 0.18 -2.84
C ILE A 118 4.88 1.28 -2.28
N VAL A 119 4.32 2.14 -1.41
CA VAL A 119 5.04 3.28 -0.83
C VAL A 119 5.73 2.88 0.47
N ASP A 120 6.96 3.35 0.64
CA ASP A 120 7.65 3.39 1.93
C ASP A 120 6.93 4.36 2.86
N SER A 121 6.36 3.83 3.93
CA SER A 121 5.62 4.61 4.93
C SER A 121 6.48 5.62 5.68
N GLU A 122 7.81 5.49 5.63
CA GLU A 122 8.76 6.37 6.31
C GLU A 122 9.39 7.41 5.36
N SER A 123 9.12 7.36 4.05
CA SER A 123 9.62 8.34 3.07
C SER A 123 8.54 9.33 2.63
N ILE A 124 8.81 10.62 2.87
CA ILE A 124 7.96 11.73 2.39
C ILE A 124 8.06 11.85 0.86
N GLU A 125 9.27 11.70 0.32
CA GLU A 125 9.58 11.82 -1.10
C GLU A 125 8.85 10.75 -1.91
N ASP A 126 8.88 9.50 -1.43
CA ASP A 126 8.17 8.40 -2.08
C ASP A 126 6.65 8.64 -2.05
N TYR A 127 6.11 9.10 -0.91
CA TYR A 127 4.71 9.47 -0.85
C TYR A 127 4.32 10.58 -1.85
N ILE A 128 5.19 11.58 -2.07
CA ILE A 128 4.99 12.65 -3.07
C ILE A 128 4.99 12.08 -4.50
N VAL A 129 5.93 11.19 -4.84
CA VAL A 129 6.01 10.53 -6.16
C VAL A 129 4.69 9.84 -6.51
N TYR A 130 4.09 9.16 -5.53
CA TYR A 130 2.78 8.49 -5.67
C TYR A 130 1.56 9.41 -5.48
N GLY A 131 1.75 10.73 -5.61
CA GLY A 131 0.69 11.73 -5.60
C GLY A 131 0.17 12.11 -4.21
N GLY A 132 0.91 11.78 -3.16
CA GLY A 132 0.72 12.28 -1.80
C GLY A 132 0.74 13.81 -1.76
N TYR A 133 0.09 14.38 -0.75
CA TYR A 133 -0.08 15.83 -0.53
C TYR A 133 -0.77 16.64 -1.64
N ARG A 134 -1.05 16.10 -2.83
CA ARG A 134 -1.78 16.82 -3.89
C ARG A 134 -3.11 17.42 -3.41
N GLY A 135 -3.86 16.67 -2.60
CA GLY A 135 -5.10 17.15 -1.98
C GLY A 135 -4.87 18.27 -0.96
N LEU A 136 -3.78 18.21 -0.20
CA LEU A 136 -3.40 19.25 0.76
C LEU A 136 -3.00 20.54 0.04
N ALA A 137 -2.14 20.46 -0.97
CA ALA A 137 -1.71 21.61 -1.77
C ALA A 137 -2.93 22.37 -2.33
N ARG A 138 -3.86 21.64 -2.96
CA ARG A 138 -5.11 22.23 -3.46
C ARG A 138 -5.97 22.85 -2.35
N ALA A 139 -6.03 22.23 -1.17
CA ALA A 139 -6.80 22.74 -0.05
C ALA A 139 -6.22 24.05 0.52
N LEU A 140 -4.89 24.19 0.54
CA LEU A 140 -4.20 25.42 0.98
C LEU A 140 -4.45 26.60 0.03
N GLU A 141 -4.66 26.34 -1.26
CA GLU A 141 -5.01 27.35 -2.27
C GLU A 141 -6.52 27.66 -2.31
N SER A 142 -7.34 26.90 -1.57
CA SER A 142 -8.79 27.03 -1.58
C SER A 142 -9.30 27.74 -0.33
N ARG A 143 -10.44 28.42 -0.44
CA ARG A 143 -11.11 28.93 0.77
C ARG A 143 -11.70 27.75 1.55
N PRO A 144 -11.75 27.78 2.89
CA PRO A 144 -12.29 26.68 3.69
C PRO A 144 -13.71 26.23 3.30
N LYS A 145 -14.56 27.17 2.88
CA LYS A 145 -15.92 26.84 2.40
C LYS A 145 -15.91 26.03 1.10
N ASP A 146 -14.97 26.30 0.20
CA ASP A 146 -14.88 25.60 -1.09
C ASP A 146 -14.37 24.16 -0.86
N VAL A 147 -13.49 23.96 0.12
CA VAL A 147 -13.07 22.62 0.57
C VAL A 147 -14.25 21.82 1.12
N ILE A 148 -15.09 22.43 1.97
CA ILE A 148 -16.31 21.78 2.50
C ILE A 148 -17.26 21.39 1.34
N GLU A 149 -17.43 22.24 0.33
CA GLU A 149 -18.27 21.93 -0.83
C GLU A 149 -17.72 20.76 -1.67
N VAL A 150 -16.39 20.62 -1.80
CA VAL A 150 -15.78 19.43 -2.43
C VAL A 150 -16.16 18.17 -1.65
N ILE A 151 -16.04 18.20 -0.32
CA ILE A 151 -16.41 17.05 0.54
C ILE A 151 -17.91 16.75 0.45
N LYS A 152 -18.75 17.79 0.40
CA LYS A 152 -20.20 17.65 0.21
C LYS A 152 -20.54 16.95 -1.10
N LYS A 153 -19.94 17.40 -2.21
CA LYS A 153 -20.09 16.79 -3.55
C LYS A 153 -19.57 15.36 -3.61
N SER A 154 -18.53 15.03 -2.84
CA SER A 154 -18.01 13.65 -2.78
C SER A 154 -18.95 12.65 -2.10
N GLY A 155 -19.94 13.14 -1.33
CA GLY A 155 -20.82 12.28 -0.54
C GLY A 155 -20.10 11.56 0.61
N LEU A 156 -18.92 12.04 1.05
CA LEU A 156 -18.16 11.40 2.12
C LEU A 156 -18.95 11.42 3.44
N ARG A 157 -19.03 10.24 4.06
CA ARG A 157 -19.65 10.00 5.35
C ARG A 157 -18.62 9.42 6.33
N GLY A 158 -18.86 9.58 7.61
CA GLY A 158 -17.99 9.09 8.66
C GLY A 158 -17.81 7.57 8.59
N ARG A 159 -16.58 7.09 8.38
CA ARG A 159 -16.23 5.66 8.29
C ARG A 159 -16.13 4.96 9.65
N GLY A 160 -16.56 5.61 10.71
CA GLY A 160 -16.84 4.96 11.99
C GLY A 160 -18.23 4.33 11.98
N LYS A 161 -18.85 4.17 13.15
CA LYS A 161 -20.18 3.56 13.27
C LYS A 161 -21.35 4.50 12.97
N ALA A 162 -21.17 5.81 13.15
CA ALA A 162 -22.27 6.77 13.12
C ALA A 162 -22.70 7.20 11.71
N ASP A 163 -21.89 6.91 10.67
CA ASP A 163 -22.19 7.23 9.25
C ASP A 163 -22.66 8.69 9.00
N PHE A 164 -22.20 9.64 9.81
CA PHE A 164 -22.65 11.02 9.72
C PHE A 164 -21.98 11.76 8.53
N PRO A 165 -22.69 12.60 7.75
CA PRO A 165 -22.10 13.35 6.63
C PRO A 165 -20.91 14.22 7.08
N THR A 166 -19.74 13.97 6.48
CA THR A 166 -18.49 14.61 6.93
C THR A 166 -18.52 16.13 6.71
N TRP A 167 -19.07 16.58 5.57
CA TRP A 167 -19.18 18.01 5.25
C TRP A 167 -20.06 18.77 6.24
N LEU A 168 -21.14 18.15 6.73
CA LEU A 168 -22.07 18.77 7.68
C LEU A 168 -21.40 18.96 9.04
N LYS A 169 -20.68 17.93 9.51
CA LYS A 169 -19.88 18.01 10.74
C LYS A 169 -18.87 19.16 10.66
N TRP A 170 -18.16 19.29 9.53
CA TRP A 170 -17.20 20.37 9.32
C TRP A 170 -17.86 21.75 9.27
N SER A 171 -19.05 21.85 8.67
CA SER A 171 -19.82 23.11 8.58
C SER A 171 -20.24 23.60 9.97
N ILE A 172 -20.80 22.71 10.81
CA ILE A 172 -21.20 23.02 12.19
C ILE A 172 -20.00 23.51 13.00
N CYS A 173 -18.86 22.79 12.96
CA CYS A 173 -17.64 23.22 13.66
C CYS A 173 -17.12 24.57 13.16
N ARG A 174 -17.27 24.85 11.86
CA ARG A 174 -16.85 26.14 11.27
C ARG A 174 -17.76 27.29 11.73
N GLU A 175 -19.06 27.08 11.79
CA GLU A 175 -20.08 28.09 12.12
C GLU A 175 -20.24 28.34 13.63
N ALA A 176 -19.75 27.42 14.46
CA ALA A 176 -19.74 27.58 15.91
C ALA A 176 -19.12 28.94 16.34
N LYS A 177 -19.87 29.70 17.15
CA LYS A 177 -19.48 31.02 17.67
C LYS A 177 -18.58 30.88 18.90
N GLY A 178 -17.73 31.89 19.13
CA GLY A 178 -16.83 31.99 20.29
C GLY A 178 -15.36 32.03 19.90
N GLN A 179 -14.56 32.81 20.63
CA GLN A 179 -13.10 32.87 20.49
C GLN A 179 -12.46 31.73 21.27
N GLN A 180 -12.55 30.52 20.75
CA GLN A 180 -11.89 29.35 21.33
C GLN A 180 -11.10 28.62 20.24
N PRO A 181 -9.98 27.97 20.61
CA PRO A 181 -9.26 27.13 19.67
C PRO A 181 -10.19 26.05 19.11
N LYS A 182 -10.08 25.80 17.80
CA LYS A 182 -10.75 24.70 17.12
C LYS A 182 -9.78 23.53 17.02
N TYR A 183 -10.27 22.33 17.30
CA TYR A 183 -9.46 21.12 17.31
C TYR A 183 -9.88 20.15 16.21
N VAL A 184 -8.90 19.44 15.67
CA VAL A 184 -9.10 18.27 14.83
C VAL A 184 -8.63 17.06 15.64
N VAL A 185 -9.56 16.15 15.92
CA VAL A 185 -9.28 14.92 16.67
C VAL A 185 -9.42 13.74 15.74
N TYR A 186 -8.35 12.96 15.60
CA TYR A 186 -8.36 11.68 14.92
C TYR A 186 -8.60 10.56 15.94
N ASN A 187 -9.68 9.81 15.78
CA ASN A 187 -9.93 8.64 16.61
C ASN A 187 -9.26 7.41 15.95
N ALA A 188 -8.17 6.94 16.57
CA ALA A 188 -7.43 5.75 16.17
C ALA A 188 -7.77 4.51 17.02
N ASP A 189 -8.68 4.64 18.00
CA ASP A 189 -9.10 3.51 18.83
C ASP A 189 -10.02 2.58 18.03
N LYS A 190 -9.48 1.41 17.67
CA LYS A 190 -10.19 0.34 16.96
C LYS A 190 -10.56 -0.79 17.92
N GLY A 191 -11.23 -0.48 19.02
CA GLY A 191 -11.67 -1.45 20.03
C GLY A 191 -12.78 -2.44 19.58
N ALA A 192 -13.14 -2.50 18.30
CA ALA A 192 -14.09 -3.49 17.80
C ALA A 192 -13.36 -4.81 17.56
N ARG A 193 -13.63 -5.82 18.39
CA ARG A 193 -13.35 -7.21 18.02
C ARG A 193 -14.21 -7.54 16.80
N GLU A 194 -13.60 -7.95 15.71
CA GLU A 194 -14.32 -8.64 14.64
C GLU A 194 -14.90 -9.91 15.28
N LEU A 195 -16.24 -10.01 15.31
CA LEU A 195 -16.89 -11.25 15.70
C LEU A 195 -16.57 -12.26 14.60
N SER A 196 -15.76 -13.26 14.98
CA SER A 196 -15.44 -14.46 14.21
C SER A 196 -16.68 -15.22 13.78
#